data_AF-A0A178DMB5-F1
#
_entry.id   AF-A0A178DMB5-F1
#
_cell.length_a   1.000
_cell.length_b   1.000
_cell.length_c   1.000
_cell.angle_alpha   90.00
_cell.angle_beta   90.00
_cell.angle_gamma   90.00
#
_symmetry.space_group_name_H-M   'P 1'
#
loop_
_entity.id
_entity.type
_entity.pdbx_description
1 polymer ?
#
loop_
_entity_poly.entity_id
_entity_poly.type
_entity_poly.pdbx_seq_one_letter_code
_entity_poly.pdbx_strand_id
1 'polypeptide(L)'
;MKLVAICATLASIHSVARAFDCAPASGTFEISTVQDIESINQCKKFTGNITLAYDWTESDSISFDGLEEVAGSLISEFQQNGLRSISAPLLRTVDTLRLQSLYNLTSANFPALNNFTELEFLFVPNLVELNMPSENVASEIRKISLNGLSNITDLDWMIYPNIKSLSIMSCPRLSTIRLKNTVVDLKQSYEFKYLESLHNFDVSELVSISGTFDVSEIAATSLNFSKLESISGVLTVDRSNITQFTLPISANITGLVILESYEEITDTCRKLDTNWPSHVRCEKVWRLVMATPAGLPGGNSLSAGAISGIVIGSVVAIGVLVGAALLWRRRRRRNALKPDTPVVDEDKAKKEKARLSLHELESPMATLELPNGQEKQELHAEDIKENDGASVKELDATGENARRGSLNAEERDGQGSTGRE
;
A
#
# COMPACT_ATOMS: atom_id res chain seq x y z
N MET A 1 -23.96 61.89 -46.40
CA MET A 1 -23.68 60.80 -45.44
C MET A 1 -22.80 59.78 -46.14
N LYS A 2 -21.52 59.68 -45.76
CA LYS A 2 -20.57 58.69 -46.31
C LYS A 2 -20.45 57.57 -45.27
N LEU A 3 -20.95 56.38 -45.61
CA LEU A 3 -20.74 55.16 -44.84
C LEU A 3 -19.33 54.65 -45.14
N VAL A 4 -18.48 54.61 -44.13
CA VAL A 4 -17.14 54.01 -44.20
C VAL A 4 -17.28 52.56 -43.72
N ALA A 5 -17.17 51.60 -44.65
CA ALA A 5 -17.15 50.18 -44.36
C ALA A 5 -15.74 49.77 -43.91
N ILE A 6 -15.59 49.46 -42.62
CA ILE A 6 -14.35 48.91 -42.04
C ILE A 6 -14.40 47.39 -42.27
N CYS A 7 -13.63 46.92 -43.23
CA CYS A 7 -13.44 45.49 -43.51
C CYS A 7 -12.44 44.93 -42.49
N ALA A 8 -12.94 44.25 -41.45
CA ALA A 8 -12.10 43.55 -40.48
C ALA A 8 -11.62 42.22 -41.08
N THR A 9 -10.34 42.17 -41.47
CA THR A 9 -9.66 40.94 -41.86
C THR A 9 -9.42 40.06 -40.63
N LEU A 10 -10.29 39.06 -40.43
CA LEU A 10 -10.07 37.94 -39.52
C LEU A 10 -8.88 37.12 -40.04
N ALA A 11 -7.70 37.33 -39.49
CA ALA A 11 -6.57 36.45 -39.68
C ALA A 11 -6.87 35.11 -38.99
N SER A 12 -7.19 34.09 -39.79
CA SER A 12 -7.36 32.71 -39.33
C SER A 12 -6.01 32.19 -38.84
N ILE A 13 -5.78 32.28 -37.54
CA ILE A 13 -4.65 31.60 -36.89
C ILE A 13 -4.96 30.10 -37.01
N HIS A 14 -4.33 29.46 -37.99
CA HIS A 14 -4.34 28.01 -38.10
C HIS A 14 -3.48 27.47 -36.98
N SER A 15 -4.10 27.22 -35.83
CA SER A 15 -3.50 26.46 -34.75
C SER A 15 -3.09 25.11 -35.34
N VAL A 16 -1.79 24.92 -35.60
CA VAL A 16 -1.25 23.62 -35.95
C VAL A 16 -1.50 22.75 -34.74
N ALA A 17 -2.56 21.94 -34.78
CA ALA A 17 -2.86 20.96 -33.75
C ALA A 17 -1.69 19.98 -33.72
N ARG A 18 -0.72 20.23 -32.84
CA ARG A 18 0.30 19.24 -32.52
C ARG A 18 -0.44 18.12 -31.82
N ALA A 19 -0.40 16.94 -32.40
CA ALA A 19 -0.91 15.74 -31.74
C ALA A 19 -0.20 15.63 -30.39
N PHE A 20 -0.99 15.53 -29.32
CA PHE A 20 -0.45 15.34 -27.98
C PHE A 20 0.30 14.00 -27.92
N ASP A 21 1.47 14.01 -27.29
CA ASP A 21 2.31 12.82 -27.17
C ASP A 21 1.84 11.96 -25.99
N CYS A 22 1.12 10.88 -26.30
CA CYS A 22 0.68 9.90 -25.32
C CYS A 22 1.82 8.98 -24.80
N ALA A 23 3.06 9.25 -25.18
CA ALA A 23 4.26 8.52 -24.78
C ALA A 23 5.45 9.48 -24.60
N PRO A 24 5.37 10.43 -23.65
CA PRO A 24 6.39 11.45 -23.49
C PRO A 24 7.77 10.83 -23.29
N ALA A 25 8.78 11.35 -23.99
CA ALA A 25 10.15 10.84 -23.92
C ALA A 25 10.76 10.87 -22.50
N SER A 26 10.25 11.73 -21.61
CA SER A 26 10.62 11.77 -20.19
C SER A 26 10.14 10.55 -19.39
N GLY A 27 9.16 9.80 -19.91
CA GLY A 27 8.47 8.73 -19.20
C GLY A 27 7.49 9.22 -18.13
N THR A 28 7.41 10.53 -17.87
CA THR A 28 6.48 11.13 -16.90
C THR A 28 5.90 12.42 -17.46
N PHE A 29 4.59 12.60 -17.30
CA PHE A 29 3.87 13.82 -17.63
C PHE A 29 3.22 14.40 -16.36
N GLU A 30 3.53 15.65 -16.08
CA GLU A 30 2.97 16.40 -14.95
C GLU A 30 1.78 17.23 -15.42
N ILE A 31 0.63 17.03 -14.79
CA ILE A 31 -0.59 17.81 -15.04
C ILE A 31 -0.56 19.04 -14.15
N SER A 32 -0.42 20.20 -14.76
CA SER A 32 -0.37 21.50 -14.10
C SER A 32 -1.58 22.37 -14.41
N THR A 33 -2.27 22.09 -15.51
CA THR A 33 -3.41 22.86 -16.02
C THR A 33 -4.57 21.98 -16.50
N VAL A 34 -5.76 22.54 -16.65
CA VAL A 34 -6.92 21.88 -17.26
C VAL A 34 -6.65 21.51 -18.71
N GLN A 35 -5.84 22.29 -19.43
CA GLN A 35 -5.43 21.97 -20.79
C GLN A 35 -4.62 20.66 -20.87
N ASP A 36 -3.84 20.35 -19.83
CA ASP A 36 -3.10 19.09 -19.73
C ASP A 36 -4.06 17.89 -19.62
N ILE A 37 -5.15 18.05 -18.85
CA ILE A 37 -6.21 17.03 -18.73
C ILE A 37 -6.91 16.83 -20.08
N GLU A 38 -7.28 17.90 -20.76
CA GLU A 38 -7.88 17.83 -22.10
C GLU A 38 -6.96 17.12 -23.10
N SER A 39 -5.66 17.32 -22.97
CA SER A 39 -4.66 16.70 -23.84
C SER A 39 -4.53 15.21 -23.55
N ILE A 40 -4.46 14.81 -22.27
CA ILE A 40 -4.47 13.39 -21.87
C ILE A 40 -5.77 12.70 -22.29
N ASN A 41 -6.91 13.37 -22.22
CA ASN A 41 -8.20 12.80 -22.62
C ASN A 41 -8.31 12.49 -24.12
N GLN A 42 -7.37 12.96 -24.94
CA GLN A 42 -7.24 12.54 -26.34
C GLN A 42 -6.54 11.17 -26.47
N CYS A 43 -5.85 10.71 -25.43
CA CYS A 43 -5.18 9.42 -25.36
C CYS A 43 -6.11 8.34 -24.81
N LYS A 44 -6.30 7.26 -25.59
CA LYS A 44 -6.87 6.02 -25.04
C LYS A 44 -5.88 5.25 -24.18
N LYS A 45 -4.61 5.25 -24.60
CA LYS A 45 -3.50 4.58 -23.92
C LYS A 45 -2.39 5.58 -23.69
N PHE A 46 -1.88 5.65 -22.46
CA PHE A 46 -0.77 6.49 -22.08
C PHE A 46 0.44 5.64 -21.67
N THR A 47 1.60 5.91 -22.25
CA THR A 47 2.86 5.20 -21.95
C THR A 47 3.74 6.08 -21.07
N GLY A 48 3.90 5.69 -19.81
CA GLY A 48 4.64 6.46 -18.81
C GLY A 48 3.80 6.71 -17.56
N ASN A 49 4.27 7.61 -16.72
CA ASN A 49 3.62 8.03 -15.49
C ASN A 49 2.85 9.33 -15.69
N ILE A 50 1.71 9.46 -15.02
CA ILE A 50 0.91 10.67 -14.93
C ILE A 50 1.00 11.15 -13.48
N THR A 51 1.42 12.39 -13.26
CA THR A 51 1.51 12.99 -11.92
C THR A 51 0.74 14.29 -11.87
N LEU A 52 -0.06 14.50 -10.82
CA LEU A 52 -0.70 15.80 -10.58
C LEU A 52 0.30 16.75 -9.90
N ALA A 53 0.46 17.96 -10.46
CA ALA A 53 1.30 19.00 -9.88
C ALA A 53 0.84 19.35 -8.47
N TYR A 54 1.78 19.56 -7.55
CA TYR A 54 1.53 19.79 -6.12
C TYR A 54 0.59 20.99 -5.83
N ASP A 55 0.57 21.97 -6.72
CA ASP A 55 -0.13 23.24 -6.58
C ASP A 55 -1.37 23.34 -7.49
N TRP A 56 -2.00 22.21 -7.84
CA TRP A 56 -3.23 22.20 -8.63
C TRP A 56 -4.31 23.11 -8.02
N THR A 57 -4.65 24.20 -8.71
CA THR A 57 -5.67 25.18 -8.26
C THR A 57 -6.81 25.40 -9.24
N GLU A 58 -6.73 24.82 -10.44
CA GLU A 58 -7.63 25.23 -11.53
C GLU A 58 -9.05 24.65 -11.40
N SER A 59 -9.20 23.50 -10.73
CA SER A 59 -10.49 22.84 -10.53
C SER A 59 -10.54 22.07 -9.21
N ASP A 60 -11.72 21.89 -8.65
CA ASP A 60 -11.96 20.99 -7.52
C ASP A 60 -12.17 19.52 -7.96
N SER A 61 -12.18 19.27 -9.26
CA SER A 61 -12.43 17.95 -9.84
C SER A 61 -11.53 17.69 -11.06
N ILE A 62 -11.06 16.45 -11.19
CA ILE A 62 -10.25 15.98 -12.32
C ILE A 62 -10.91 14.72 -12.89
N SER A 63 -11.17 14.71 -14.20
CA SER A 63 -11.70 13.52 -14.89
C SER A 63 -10.87 13.13 -16.10
N PHE A 64 -10.50 11.86 -16.15
CA PHE A 64 -9.83 11.20 -17.27
C PHE A 64 -10.85 10.39 -18.10
N ASP A 65 -11.78 11.08 -18.76
CA ASP A 65 -12.93 10.46 -19.44
C ASP A 65 -12.55 9.63 -20.67
N GLY A 66 -11.41 9.91 -21.31
CA GLY A 66 -10.96 9.22 -22.52
C GLY A 66 -9.92 8.11 -22.29
N LEU A 67 -9.37 8.04 -21.08
CA LEU A 67 -8.20 7.22 -20.77
C LEU A 67 -8.62 5.80 -20.36
N GLU A 68 -8.20 4.80 -21.15
CA GLU A 68 -8.51 3.38 -20.93
C GLU A 68 -7.32 2.62 -20.29
N GLU A 69 -6.08 3.01 -20.60
CA GLU A 69 -4.87 2.33 -20.12
C GLU A 69 -3.75 3.33 -19.80
N VAL A 70 -3.07 3.13 -18.68
CA VAL A 70 -1.82 3.79 -18.30
C VAL A 70 -0.77 2.71 -18.06
N ALA A 71 0.28 2.65 -18.88
CA ALA A 71 1.31 1.61 -18.74
C ALA A 71 2.20 1.80 -17.50
N GLY A 72 2.25 3.01 -16.93
CA GLY A 72 2.96 3.33 -15.70
C GLY A 72 2.00 3.69 -14.57
N SER A 73 2.37 4.69 -13.78
CA SER A 73 1.65 5.07 -12.56
C SER A 73 0.75 6.29 -12.75
N LEU A 74 -0.41 6.31 -12.08
CA LEU A 74 -1.21 7.50 -11.86
C LEU A 74 -1.03 7.94 -10.40
N ILE A 75 -0.31 9.05 -10.21
CA ILE A 75 0.14 9.51 -8.90
C ILE A 75 -0.43 10.90 -8.60
N SER A 76 -1.00 11.06 -7.42
CA SER A 76 -1.40 12.36 -6.88
C SER A 76 -0.95 12.47 -5.43
N GLU A 77 -0.09 13.44 -5.16
CA GLU A 77 0.51 13.64 -3.84
C GLU A 77 0.35 15.09 -3.36
N PHE A 78 0.07 15.25 -2.07
CA PHE A 78 0.16 16.50 -1.30
C PHE A 78 -0.56 17.72 -1.91
N GLN A 79 -1.81 17.57 -2.30
CA GLN A 79 -2.60 18.70 -2.80
C GLN A 79 -3.03 19.61 -1.64
N GLN A 80 -2.40 20.79 -1.57
CA GLN A 80 -2.81 21.85 -0.63
C GLN A 80 -4.18 22.44 -0.98
N ASN A 81 -4.58 22.29 -2.24
CA ASN A 81 -5.69 23.05 -2.81
C ASN A 81 -6.77 22.12 -3.34
N GLY A 82 -7.97 22.25 -2.75
CA GLY A 82 -9.27 22.16 -3.42
C GLY A 82 -9.72 20.86 -4.09
N LEU A 83 -8.85 19.91 -4.44
CA LEU A 83 -9.24 18.70 -5.17
C LEU A 83 -10.17 17.84 -4.31
N ARG A 84 -11.44 17.80 -4.70
CA ARG A 84 -12.57 17.09 -4.07
C ARG A 84 -12.89 15.79 -4.78
N SER A 85 -12.64 15.69 -6.09
CA SER A 85 -12.88 14.45 -6.82
C SER A 85 -11.81 14.14 -7.86
N ILE A 86 -11.54 12.84 -8.03
CA ILE A 86 -10.74 12.31 -9.13
C ILE A 86 -11.49 11.13 -9.75
N SER A 87 -11.62 11.13 -11.07
CA SER A 87 -12.33 10.08 -11.80
C SER A 87 -11.58 9.65 -13.06
N ALA A 88 -11.63 8.35 -13.36
CA ALA A 88 -11.22 7.79 -14.64
C ALA A 88 -12.18 6.64 -14.99
N PRO A 89 -13.40 6.96 -15.47
CA PRO A 89 -14.48 5.98 -15.60
C PRO A 89 -14.18 4.84 -16.57
N LEU A 90 -13.32 5.08 -17.56
CA LEU A 90 -12.93 4.09 -18.57
C LEU A 90 -11.58 3.41 -18.29
N LEU A 91 -10.85 3.83 -17.25
CA LEU A 91 -9.51 3.33 -16.95
C LEU A 91 -9.58 1.88 -16.48
N ARG A 92 -9.08 0.97 -17.31
CA ARG A 92 -9.05 -0.48 -17.05
C ARG A 92 -7.73 -0.96 -16.49
N THR A 93 -6.64 -0.34 -16.91
CA THR A 93 -5.29 -0.79 -16.59
C THR A 93 -4.42 0.38 -16.15
N VAL A 94 -3.76 0.22 -15.01
CA VAL A 94 -2.72 1.11 -14.49
C VAL A 94 -1.71 0.26 -13.72
N ASP A 95 -0.41 0.54 -13.77
CA ASP A 95 0.53 -0.23 -12.94
C ASP A 95 0.35 0.09 -11.45
N THR A 96 0.47 1.37 -11.10
CA THR A 96 0.31 1.87 -9.73
C THR A 96 -0.71 3.01 -9.71
N LEU A 97 -1.74 2.89 -8.88
CA LEU A 97 -2.64 4.00 -8.54
C LEU A 97 -2.34 4.47 -7.11
N ARG A 98 -1.77 5.68 -6.97
CA ARG A 98 -1.42 6.26 -5.66
C ARG A 98 -2.08 7.61 -5.45
N LEU A 99 -2.89 7.69 -4.40
CA LEU A 99 -3.52 8.91 -3.90
C LEU A 99 -3.04 9.18 -2.47
N GLN A 100 -2.24 10.23 -2.27
CA GLN A 100 -1.59 10.48 -1.00
C GLN A 100 -1.75 11.92 -0.51
N SER A 101 -2.08 12.08 0.78
CA SER A 101 -2.17 13.40 1.44
C SER A 101 -3.15 14.36 0.75
N LEU A 102 -4.26 13.83 0.24
CA LEU A 102 -5.30 14.59 -0.44
C LEU A 102 -6.42 14.91 0.55
N TYR A 103 -6.16 15.82 1.48
CA TYR A 103 -7.06 16.10 2.61
C TYR A 103 -8.44 16.59 2.21
N ASN A 104 -8.63 17.15 1.01
CA ASN A 104 -9.93 17.62 0.54
C ASN A 104 -10.66 16.61 -0.36
N LEU A 105 -10.03 15.49 -0.73
CA LEU A 105 -10.61 14.53 -1.66
C LEU A 105 -11.77 13.81 -0.97
N THR A 106 -12.95 13.96 -1.54
CA THR A 106 -14.21 13.36 -1.07
C THR A 106 -14.65 12.17 -1.90
N SER A 107 -14.28 12.11 -3.19
CA SER A 107 -14.60 10.98 -4.07
C SER A 107 -13.45 10.57 -4.99
N ALA A 108 -13.33 9.26 -5.20
CA ALA A 108 -12.39 8.63 -6.12
C ALA A 108 -13.14 7.55 -6.92
N ASN A 109 -13.18 7.68 -8.25
CA ASN A 109 -14.05 6.87 -9.10
C ASN A 109 -13.29 6.19 -10.26
N PHE A 110 -13.09 4.88 -10.12
CA PHE A 110 -12.36 4.02 -11.04
C PHE A 110 -13.14 2.71 -11.31
N PRO A 111 -14.39 2.78 -11.79
CA PRO A 111 -15.30 1.63 -11.84
C PRO A 111 -14.89 0.57 -12.87
N ALA A 112 -14.04 0.91 -13.83
CA ALA A 112 -13.52 -0.01 -14.84
C ALA A 112 -12.16 -0.63 -14.46
N LEU A 113 -11.53 -0.23 -13.35
CA LEU A 113 -10.13 -0.53 -13.05
C LEU A 113 -9.91 -1.95 -12.54
N ASN A 114 -9.76 -2.88 -13.48
CA ASN A 114 -9.67 -4.32 -13.20
C ASN A 114 -8.26 -4.90 -13.39
N ASN A 115 -7.26 -4.07 -13.63
CA ASN A 115 -5.87 -4.52 -13.74
C ASN A 115 -4.92 -3.48 -13.14
N PHE A 116 -4.31 -3.82 -12.00
CA PHE A 116 -3.26 -3.03 -11.38
C PHE A 116 -2.31 -3.86 -10.53
N THR A 117 -1.08 -3.39 -10.38
CA THR A 117 -0.06 -4.02 -9.54
C THR A 117 -0.12 -3.46 -8.11
N GLU A 118 -0.29 -2.15 -7.96
CA GLU A 118 -0.32 -1.46 -6.66
C GLU A 118 -1.47 -0.45 -6.56
N LEU A 119 -2.14 -0.46 -5.39
CA LEU A 119 -3.19 0.49 -5.02
C LEU A 119 -2.86 1.09 -3.65
N GLU A 120 -2.64 2.40 -3.59
CA GLU A 120 -2.21 3.08 -2.36
C GLU A 120 -3.01 4.34 -2.10
N PHE A 121 -3.81 4.33 -1.04
CA PHE A 121 -4.64 5.43 -0.60
C PHE A 121 -4.18 5.81 0.81
N LEU A 122 -3.36 6.85 0.90
CA LEU A 122 -2.60 7.18 2.10
C LEU A 122 -2.96 8.59 2.61
N PHE A 123 -3.47 8.70 3.82
CA PHE A 123 -3.86 9.97 4.44
C PHE A 123 -4.85 10.76 3.57
N VAL A 124 -5.96 10.11 3.22
CA VAL A 124 -7.09 10.70 2.48
C VAL A 124 -8.34 10.72 3.39
N PRO A 125 -8.31 11.47 4.51
CA PRO A 125 -9.27 11.30 5.60
C PRO A 125 -10.71 11.67 5.21
N ASN A 126 -10.88 12.57 4.24
CA ASN A 126 -12.19 13.05 3.80
C ASN A 126 -12.81 12.20 2.69
N LEU A 127 -12.16 11.12 2.24
CA LEU A 127 -12.69 10.24 1.20
C LEU A 127 -13.94 9.52 1.73
N VAL A 128 -15.09 9.80 1.10
CA VAL A 128 -16.38 9.20 1.44
C VAL A 128 -16.78 8.17 0.39
N GLU A 129 -16.54 8.49 -0.89
CA GLU A 129 -16.93 7.65 -2.01
C GLU A 129 -15.68 7.08 -2.69
N LEU A 130 -15.51 5.76 -2.60
CA LEU A 130 -14.49 5.03 -3.35
C LEU A 130 -15.21 4.01 -4.24
N ASN A 131 -15.29 4.32 -5.54
CA ASN A 131 -15.90 3.44 -6.51
C ASN A 131 -14.81 2.68 -7.29
N MET A 132 -14.74 1.38 -7.05
CA MET A 132 -13.81 0.43 -7.66
C MET A 132 -14.64 -0.72 -8.26
N PRO A 133 -14.14 -1.47 -9.26
CA PRO A 133 -14.91 -2.60 -9.78
C PRO A 133 -15.09 -3.65 -8.69
N SER A 134 -16.31 -4.18 -8.64
CA SER A 134 -16.69 -5.29 -7.76
C SER A 134 -16.37 -6.66 -8.34
N GLU A 135 -15.81 -6.75 -9.55
CA GLU A 135 -15.63 -8.02 -10.26
C GLU A 135 -14.24 -8.15 -10.89
N ASN A 136 -13.67 -9.38 -10.76
CA ASN A 136 -12.58 -9.95 -11.52
C ASN A 136 -11.40 -9.01 -11.85
N VAL A 137 -10.46 -8.88 -10.92
CA VAL A 137 -9.12 -8.37 -11.28
C VAL A 137 -8.32 -9.49 -11.94
N ALA A 138 -7.82 -9.22 -13.14
CA ALA A 138 -7.16 -10.21 -13.99
C ALA A 138 -5.72 -10.51 -13.56
N SER A 139 -5.11 -9.64 -12.75
CA SER A 139 -3.69 -9.66 -12.42
C SER A 139 -3.40 -10.06 -10.97
N GLU A 140 -2.16 -10.50 -10.76
CA GLU A 140 -1.58 -10.63 -9.42
C GLU A 140 -1.37 -9.22 -8.85
N ILE A 141 -1.98 -8.94 -7.69
CA ILE A 141 -1.87 -7.65 -7.04
C ILE A 141 -0.71 -7.72 -6.06
N ARG A 142 0.31 -6.89 -6.25
CA ARG A 142 1.47 -6.84 -5.36
C ARG A 142 1.09 -6.18 -4.04
N LYS A 143 0.39 -5.06 -4.07
CA LYS A 143 0.10 -4.27 -2.86
C LYS A 143 -1.25 -3.56 -2.93
N ILE A 144 -2.02 -3.67 -1.85
CA ILE A 144 -3.13 -2.77 -1.53
C ILE A 144 -2.84 -2.17 -0.15
N SER A 145 -2.77 -0.84 -0.07
CA SER A 145 -2.52 -0.11 1.16
C SER A 145 -3.53 1.01 1.33
N LEU A 146 -4.44 0.83 2.28
CA LEU A 146 -5.46 1.80 2.65
C LEU A 146 -5.14 2.31 4.05
N ASN A 147 -4.65 3.54 4.17
CA ASN A 147 -4.22 4.10 5.45
C ASN A 147 -4.81 5.50 5.67
N GLY A 148 -5.47 5.71 6.81
CA GLY A 148 -5.97 7.04 7.19
C GLY A 148 -7.20 7.46 6.37
N LEU A 149 -8.09 6.52 6.06
CA LEU A 149 -9.37 6.78 5.38
C LEU A 149 -10.48 6.93 6.42
N SER A 150 -10.59 8.12 7.01
CA SER A 150 -11.46 8.34 8.17
C SER A 150 -12.95 8.21 7.90
N ASN A 151 -13.40 8.41 6.65
CA ASN A 151 -14.82 8.44 6.30
C ASN A 151 -15.34 7.23 5.51
N ILE A 152 -14.47 6.32 5.07
CA ILE A 152 -14.88 5.08 4.38
C ILE A 152 -15.55 4.12 5.38
N THR A 153 -16.70 3.57 5.01
CA THR A 153 -17.53 2.70 5.86
C THR A 153 -17.47 1.22 5.53
N ASP A 154 -17.13 0.88 4.28
CA ASP A 154 -17.11 -0.46 3.73
C ASP A 154 -16.11 -0.56 2.57
N LEU A 155 -15.71 -1.79 2.25
CA LEU A 155 -14.78 -2.13 1.18
C LEU A 155 -15.33 -3.34 0.39
N ASP A 156 -16.62 -3.31 0.06
CA ASP A 156 -17.31 -4.46 -0.54
C ASP A 156 -16.78 -4.81 -1.95
N TRP A 157 -16.06 -3.89 -2.60
CA TRP A 157 -15.36 -4.10 -3.87
C TRP A 157 -14.12 -5.01 -3.75
N MET A 158 -13.60 -5.22 -2.53
CA MET A 158 -12.38 -5.98 -2.30
C MET A 158 -12.64 -7.49 -2.39
N ILE A 159 -12.78 -8.01 -3.61
CA ILE A 159 -13.04 -9.43 -3.93
C ILE A 159 -11.85 -10.03 -4.70
N TYR A 160 -10.62 -9.67 -4.32
CA TYR A 160 -9.45 -10.06 -5.10
C TYR A 160 -8.77 -11.32 -4.57
N PRO A 161 -8.48 -12.31 -5.42
CA PRO A 161 -7.94 -13.57 -4.96
C PRO A 161 -6.45 -13.50 -4.60
N ASN A 162 -5.64 -12.74 -5.32
CA ASN A 162 -4.18 -12.87 -5.27
C ASN A 162 -3.51 -11.55 -4.89
N ILE A 163 -3.61 -11.17 -3.61
CA ILE A 163 -2.92 -9.99 -3.07
C ILE A 163 -1.65 -10.44 -2.33
N LYS A 164 -0.46 -9.90 -2.66
CA LYS A 164 0.77 -10.20 -1.90
C LYS A 164 0.87 -9.42 -0.60
N SER A 165 0.52 -8.13 -0.62
CA SER A 165 0.50 -7.31 0.59
C SER A 165 -0.84 -6.59 0.69
N LEU A 166 -1.62 -6.89 1.72
CA LEU A 166 -2.86 -6.17 2.04
C LEU A 166 -2.67 -5.46 3.37
N SER A 167 -2.80 -4.13 3.39
CA SER A 167 -2.69 -3.33 4.62
C SER A 167 -3.86 -2.36 4.71
N ILE A 168 -4.66 -2.48 5.76
CA ILE A 168 -5.78 -1.59 6.06
C ILE A 168 -5.58 -1.04 7.46
N MET A 169 -5.26 0.24 7.54
CA MET A 169 -4.82 0.88 8.77
C MET A 169 -5.56 2.20 9.01
N SER A 170 -5.91 2.46 10.27
CA SER A 170 -6.43 3.77 10.69
C SER A 170 -7.64 4.22 9.86
N CYS A 171 -8.58 3.31 9.64
CA CYS A 171 -9.88 3.56 9.02
C CYS A 171 -10.99 3.50 10.09
N PRO A 172 -11.12 4.51 10.97
CA PRO A 172 -11.94 4.44 12.18
C PRO A 172 -13.43 4.22 11.92
N ARG A 173 -13.97 4.53 10.74
CA ARG A 173 -15.39 4.35 10.39
C ARG A 173 -15.66 3.08 9.57
N LEU A 174 -14.63 2.34 9.19
CA LEU A 174 -14.77 1.10 8.45
C LEU A 174 -15.44 0.05 9.34
N SER A 175 -16.64 -0.37 8.96
CA SER A 175 -17.51 -1.20 9.80
C SER A 175 -17.55 -2.67 9.39
N THR A 176 -17.29 -2.93 8.10
CA THR A 176 -17.36 -4.26 7.50
C THR A 176 -16.15 -4.51 6.62
N ILE A 177 -15.52 -5.67 6.79
CA ILE A 177 -14.52 -6.24 5.88
C ILE A 177 -14.90 -7.70 5.65
N ARG A 178 -14.87 -8.15 4.39
CA ARG A 178 -15.09 -9.54 4.01
C ARG A 178 -13.95 -10.02 3.12
N LEU A 179 -13.23 -11.06 3.55
CA LEU A 179 -12.20 -11.69 2.74
C LEU A 179 -12.81 -12.88 2.01
N LYS A 180 -13.04 -12.73 0.70
CA LYS A 180 -13.70 -13.75 -0.15
C LYS A 180 -12.73 -14.73 -0.83
N ASN A 181 -11.46 -14.80 -0.43
CA ASN A 181 -10.52 -15.77 -1.00
C ASN A 181 -9.73 -16.53 0.05
N THR A 182 -9.36 -17.76 -0.31
CA THR A 182 -9.19 -18.92 0.57
C THR A 182 -7.76 -19.15 1.07
N VAL A 183 -6.73 -18.52 0.53
CA VAL A 183 -5.34 -18.86 0.88
C VAL A 183 -4.49 -17.61 1.12
N VAL A 184 -3.79 -17.59 2.26
CA VAL A 184 -2.69 -16.65 2.55
C VAL A 184 -1.38 -17.44 2.44
N ASP A 185 -0.72 -17.38 1.28
CA ASP A 185 0.54 -18.06 0.97
C ASP A 185 1.74 -17.48 1.75
N LEU A 186 2.87 -18.19 1.83
CA LEU A 186 4.12 -17.80 2.51
C LEU A 186 4.65 -16.43 2.08
N LYS A 187 4.30 -15.98 0.86
CA LYS A 187 4.69 -14.68 0.29
C LYS A 187 3.65 -13.59 0.50
N GLN A 188 2.57 -13.88 1.24
CA GLN A 188 1.46 -12.97 1.49
C GLN A 188 1.51 -12.42 2.91
N SER A 189 1.20 -11.13 3.08
CA SER A 189 1.08 -10.45 4.37
C SER A 189 -0.17 -9.59 4.42
N TYR A 190 -1.10 -9.94 5.30
CA TYR A 190 -2.36 -9.22 5.51
C TYR A 190 -2.34 -8.55 6.89
N GLU A 191 -2.53 -7.23 6.92
CA GLU A 191 -2.49 -6.42 8.13
C GLU A 191 -3.75 -5.56 8.26
N PHE A 192 -4.44 -5.68 9.39
CA PHE A 192 -5.65 -4.91 9.72
C PHE A 192 -5.44 -4.24 11.08
N LYS A 193 -5.23 -2.91 11.10
CA LYS A 193 -4.81 -2.19 12.32
C LYS A 193 -5.63 -0.94 12.58
N TYR A 194 -5.95 -0.66 13.84
CA TYR A 194 -6.61 0.58 14.27
C TYR A 194 -7.97 0.80 13.56
N LEU A 195 -8.85 -0.20 13.62
CA LEU A 195 -10.16 -0.22 12.96
C LEU A 195 -11.27 -0.18 14.02
N GLU A 196 -11.43 0.99 14.64
CA GLU A 196 -12.25 1.21 15.84
C GLU A 196 -13.76 0.97 15.67
N SER A 197 -14.29 0.96 14.44
CA SER A 197 -15.70 0.66 14.16
C SER A 197 -15.91 -0.68 13.45
N LEU A 198 -14.84 -1.46 13.22
CA LEU A 198 -14.94 -2.72 12.47
C LEU A 198 -15.60 -3.79 13.34
N HIS A 199 -16.92 -3.90 13.26
CA HIS A 199 -17.69 -4.90 14.01
C HIS A 199 -17.90 -6.19 13.23
N ASN A 200 -17.94 -6.10 11.89
CA ASN A 200 -18.17 -7.24 11.02
C ASN A 200 -16.91 -7.56 10.23
N PHE A 201 -16.06 -8.40 10.80
CA PHE A 201 -14.87 -8.91 10.12
C PHE A 201 -15.08 -10.38 9.73
N ASP A 202 -15.45 -10.60 8.47
CA ASP A 202 -15.71 -11.92 7.92
C ASP A 202 -14.45 -12.51 7.28
N VAL A 203 -13.92 -13.52 7.95
CA VAL A 203 -12.77 -14.33 7.54
C VAL A 203 -13.15 -15.81 7.40
N SER A 204 -14.45 -16.11 7.35
CA SER A 204 -14.98 -17.48 7.39
C SER A 204 -14.66 -18.31 6.15
N GLU A 205 -14.29 -17.65 5.06
CA GLU A 205 -13.88 -18.26 3.80
C GLU A 205 -12.37 -18.52 3.71
N LEU A 206 -11.56 -18.17 4.71
CA LEU A 206 -10.14 -18.53 4.73
C LEU A 206 -9.96 -20.04 4.93
N VAL A 207 -9.18 -20.68 4.06
CA VAL A 207 -8.84 -22.11 4.05
C VAL A 207 -7.43 -22.36 4.57
N SER A 208 -6.45 -21.50 4.29
CA SER A 208 -5.11 -21.65 4.87
C SER A 208 -4.37 -20.35 5.11
N ILE A 209 -3.53 -20.35 6.15
CA ILE A 209 -2.62 -19.24 6.49
C ILE A 209 -1.20 -19.80 6.61
N SER A 210 -0.43 -19.63 5.55
CA SER A 210 1.00 -19.94 5.49
C SER A 210 1.89 -18.70 5.50
N GLY A 211 1.36 -17.53 5.14
CA GLY A 211 2.02 -16.22 5.31
C GLY A 211 1.75 -15.55 6.65
N THR A 212 1.72 -14.22 6.66
CA THR A 212 1.39 -13.41 7.83
C THR A 212 -0.05 -12.90 7.75
N PHE A 213 -0.80 -13.11 8.82
CA PHE A 213 -2.14 -12.56 9.00
C PHE A 213 -2.21 -11.87 10.37
N ASP A 214 -2.19 -10.54 10.37
CA ASP A 214 -2.10 -9.71 11.56
C ASP A 214 -3.34 -8.81 11.69
N VAL A 215 -4.03 -8.93 12.81
CA VAL A 215 -5.21 -8.16 13.16
C VAL A 215 -4.96 -7.52 14.51
N SER A 216 -4.88 -6.19 14.57
CA SER A 216 -4.63 -5.47 15.81
C SER A 216 -5.61 -4.33 16.03
N GLU A 217 -6.06 -4.14 17.27
CA GLU A 217 -6.84 -2.95 17.65
C GLU A 217 -8.09 -2.73 16.78
N ILE A 218 -8.90 -3.79 16.68
CA ILE A 218 -10.21 -3.77 16.00
C ILE A 218 -11.36 -3.91 17.00
N ALA A 219 -12.54 -3.40 16.62
CA ALA A 219 -13.74 -3.46 17.46
C ALA A 219 -14.58 -4.74 17.31
N ALA A 220 -14.18 -5.68 16.45
CA ALA A 220 -14.90 -6.92 16.24
C ALA A 220 -14.88 -7.73 17.55
N THR A 221 -15.99 -8.40 17.85
CA THR A 221 -16.11 -9.27 19.02
C THR A 221 -15.97 -10.74 18.69
N SER A 222 -16.04 -11.09 17.40
CA SER A 222 -15.89 -12.45 16.90
C SER A 222 -14.99 -12.54 15.69
N LEU A 223 -14.15 -13.57 15.63
CA LEU A 223 -13.45 -14.04 14.43
C LEU A 223 -13.78 -15.51 14.21
N ASN A 224 -14.29 -15.82 13.02
CA ASN A 224 -14.71 -17.17 12.66
C ASN A 224 -13.89 -17.66 11.47
N PHE A 225 -13.08 -18.68 11.69
CA PHE A 225 -12.25 -19.33 10.68
C PHE A 225 -12.80 -20.73 10.35
N SER A 226 -14.11 -20.90 10.24
CA SER A 226 -14.78 -22.21 10.15
C SER A 226 -14.30 -23.10 9.00
N LYS A 227 -13.79 -22.53 7.90
CA LYS A 227 -13.25 -23.27 6.74
C LYS A 227 -11.73 -23.45 6.78
N LEU A 228 -11.06 -23.00 7.84
CA LEU A 228 -9.60 -23.01 7.90
C LEU A 228 -9.05 -24.41 8.12
N GLU A 229 -8.38 -24.97 7.12
CA GLU A 229 -7.79 -26.30 7.16
C GLU A 229 -6.38 -26.29 7.74
N SER A 230 -5.61 -25.22 7.57
CA SER A 230 -4.22 -25.17 8.05
C SER A 230 -3.71 -23.77 8.41
N ILE A 231 -2.81 -23.73 9.41
CA ILE A 231 -1.99 -22.57 9.75
C ILE A 231 -0.54 -23.04 9.81
N SER A 232 0.28 -22.70 8.82
CA SER A 232 1.72 -22.93 8.83
C SER A 232 2.54 -21.64 8.96
N GLY A 233 1.89 -20.49 8.85
CA GLY A 233 2.49 -19.16 8.97
C GLY A 233 2.28 -18.55 10.35
N VAL A 234 2.01 -17.24 10.37
CA VAL A 234 1.74 -16.49 11.61
C VAL A 234 0.33 -15.90 11.54
N LEU A 235 -0.50 -16.27 12.51
CA LEU A 235 -1.80 -15.65 12.77
C LEU A 235 -1.70 -14.86 14.07
N THR A 236 -1.76 -13.54 13.98
CA THR A 236 -1.74 -12.64 15.12
C THR A 236 -3.06 -11.92 15.23
N VAL A 237 -3.69 -12.01 16.40
CA VAL A 237 -4.83 -11.20 16.81
C VAL A 237 -4.40 -10.50 18.09
N ASP A 238 -4.11 -9.20 18.01
CA ASP A 238 -3.52 -8.41 19.09
C ASP A 238 -4.46 -7.29 19.54
N ARG A 239 -4.46 -6.97 20.84
CA ARG A 239 -5.13 -5.79 21.42
C ARG A 239 -6.54 -5.56 20.86
N SER A 240 -7.34 -6.62 20.73
CA SER A 240 -8.68 -6.58 20.12
C SER A 240 -9.79 -6.75 21.16
N ASN A 241 -11.06 -6.51 20.79
CA ASN A 241 -12.22 -6.77 21.65
C ASN A 241 -12.83 -8.18 21.43
N ILE A 242 -12.02 -9.13 20.95
CA ILE A 242 -12.50 -10.46 20.59
C ILE A 242 -12.88 -11.26 21.84
N THR A 243 -14.12 -11.75 21.86
CA THR A 243 -14.65 -12.68 22.87
C THR A 243 -14.84 -14.07 22.29
N GLN A 244 -15.12 -14.15 20.98
CA GLN A 244 -15.35 -15.40 20.26
C GLN A 244 -14.30 -15.58 19.18
N PHE A 245 -13.48 -16.62 19.31
CA PHE A 245 -12.50 -16.99 18.31
C PHE A 245 -12.68 -18.47 18.00
N THR A 246 -13.05 -18.78 16.75
CA THR A 246 -13.39 -20.15 16.34
C THR A 246 -12.42 -20.63 15.28
N LEU A 247 -11.74 -21.74 15.58
CA LEU A 247 -10.97 -22.56 14.65
C LEU A 247 -11.63 -23.95 14.56
N PRO A 248 -11.64 -24.62 13.40
CA PRO A 248 -12.15 -25.97 13.28
C PRO A 248 -11.18 -26.94 13.97
N ILE A 249 -11.75 -27.95 14.63
CA ILE A 249 -10.98 -28.93 15.42
C ILE A 249 -10.02 -29.73 14.51
N SER A 250 -10.34 -29.85 13.22
CA SER A 250 -9.53 -30.52 12.21
C SER A 250 -8.38 -29.66 11.65
N ALA A 251 -8.23 -28.40 12.07
CA ALA A 251 -7.18 -27.53 11.55
C ALA A 251 -5.78 -28.08 11.88
N ASN A 252 -4.92 -28.16 10.87
CA ASN A 252 -3.52 -28.49 11.04
C ASN A 252 -2.72 -27.23 11.36
N ILE A 253 -2.36 -27.04 12.63
CA ILE A 253 -1.59 -25.89 13.09
C ILE A 253 -0.14 -26.31 13.29
N THR A 254 0.72 -25.85 12.39
CA THR A 254 2.18 -26.02 12.46
C THR A 254 2.91 -24.69 12.65
N GLY A 255 2.24 -23.59 12.34
CA GLY A 255 2.71 -22.21 12.50
C GLY A 255 2.51 -21.67 13.91
N LEU A 256 2.44 -20.35 14.03
CA LEU A 256 2.23 -19.65 15.29
C LEU A 256 0.89 -18.93 15.29
N VAL A 257 0.11 -19.12 16.35
CA VAL A 257 -1.14 -18.41 16.63
C VAL A 257 -0.94 -17.58 17.90
N ILE A 258 -1.05 -16.27 17.79
CA ILE A 258 -1.00 -15.33 18.92
C ILE A 258 -2.38 -14.71 19.05
N LEU A 259 -3.02 -14.92 20.21
CA LEU A 259 -4.33 -14.36 20.54
C LEU A 259 -4.25 -13.53 21.81
N GLU A 260 -4.35 -12.22 21.63
CA GLU A 260 -4.34 -11.19 22.66
C GLU A 260 -5.64 -10.37 22.56
N SER A 261 -6.41 -10.36 23.65
CA SER A 261 -7.68 -9.65 23.75
C SER A 261 -7.76 -8.81 25.02
N TYR A 262 -8.48 -7.69 24.93
CA TYR A 262 -8.89 -6.89 26.09
C TYR A 262 -10.02 -7.55 26.88
N GLU A 263 -10.77 -8.44 26.24
CA GLU A 263 -11.92 -9.12 26.83
C GLU A 263 -11.52 -10.46 27.47
N GLU A 264 -12.44 -11.06 28.22
CA GLU A 264 -12.22 -12.38 28.81
C GLU A 264 -12.30 -13.48 27.75
N ILE A 265 -11.15 -14.11 27.47
CA ILE A 265 -11.00 -15.20 26.49
C ILE A 265 -10.54 -16.52 27.12
N THR A 266 -10.65 -16.68 28.44
CA THR A 266 -10.11 -17.83 29.19
C THR A 266 -10.58 -19.19 28.66
N ASP A 267 -11.88 -19.34 28.37
CA ASP A 267 -12.44 -20.59 27.85
C ASP A 267 -11.99 -20.88 26.42
N THR A 268 -11.89 -19.83 25.60
CA THR A 268 -11.34 -19.91 24.24
C THR A 268 -9.87 -20.34 24.30
N CYS A 269 -9.05 -19.69 25.12
CA CYS A 269 -7.65 -20.05 25.33
C CYS A 269 -7.50 -21.49 25.79
N ARG A 270 -8.29 -21.96 26.77
CA ARG A 270 -8.22 -23.34 27.27
C ARG A 270 -8.49 -24.36 26.17
N LYS A 271 -9.49 -24.10 25.31
CA LYS A 271 -9.80 -24.97 24.16
C LYS A 271 -8.65 -25.01 23.15
N LEU A 272 -8.08 -23.86 22.82
CA LEU A 272 -6.95 -23.77 21.90
C LEU A 272 -5.70 -24.47 22.45
N ASP A 273 -5.37 -24.24 23.72
CA ASP A 273 -4.21 -24.85 24.40
C ASP A 273 -4.35 -26.36 24.53
N THR A 274 -5.56 -26.87 24.77
CA THR A 274 -5.82 -28.33 24.81
C THR A 274 -5.57 -29.00 23.46
N ASN A 275 -5.91 -28.31 22.36
CA ASN A 275 -5.79 -28.86 21.02
C ASN A 275 -4.39 -28.64 20.41
N TRP A 276 -3.71 -27.52 20.73
CA TRP A 276 -2.45 -27.09 20.10
C TRP A 276 -1.48 -26.37 21.05
N PRO A 277 -0.99 -27.02 22.12
CA PRO A 277 -0.25 -26.37 23.22
C PRO A 277 1.09 -25.72 22.81
N SER A 278 1.75 -26.21 21.75
CA SER A 278 3.04 -25.68 21.29
C SER A 278 2.95 -24.57 20.25
N HIS A 279 1.76 -24.31 19.71
CA HIS A 279 1.56 -23.40 18.58
C HIS A 279 0.69 -22.19 18.93
N VAL A 280 0.06 -22.19 20.09
CA VAL A 280 -0.84 -21.13 20.52
C VAL A 280 -0.23 -20.38 21.71
N ARG A 281 -0.11 -19.06 21.56
CA ARG A 281 0.07 -18.13 22.68
C ARG A 281 -1.23 -17.38 22.88
N CYS A 282 -1.82 -17.49 24.07
CA CYS A 282 -3.07 -16.85 24.39
C CYS A 282 -2.92 -16.04 25.68
N GLU A 283 -3.05 -14.72 25.59
CA GLU A 283 -2.84 -13.81 26.72
C GLU A 283 -3.98 -12.80 26.84
N LYS A 284 -4.42 -12.54 28.06
CA LYS A 284 -5.33 -11.43 28.35
C LYS A 284 -4.48 -10.17 28.52
N VAL A 285 -4.73 -9.16 27.70
CA VAL A 285 -4.04 -7.87 27.77
C VAL A 285 -4.89 -6.89 28.55
N TRP A 286 -4.28 -6.22 29.52
CA TRP A 286 -4.97 -5.16 30.25
C TRP A 286 -4.99 -3.89 29.41
N ARG A 287 -6.18 -3.36 29.13
CA ARG A 287 -6.30 -2.02 28.58
C ARG A 287 -5.76 -1.05 29.62
N LEU A 288 -4.67 -0.36 29.29
CA LEU A 288 -4.28 0.86 29.99
C LEU A 288 -5.37 1.90 29.70
N VAL A 289 -6.46 1.83 30.47
CA VAL A 289 -7.39 2.94 30.59
C VAL A 289 -6.56 4.02 31.27
N MET A 290 -5.97 4.91 30.47
CA MET A 290 -5.47 6.18 30.94
C MET A 290 -6.65 6.76 31.71
N ALA A 291 -6.59 6.70 33.05
CA ALA A 291 -7.67 7.16 33.89
C ALA A 291 -7.93 8.59 33.48
N THR A 292 -9.06 8.82 32.78
CA THR A 292 -9.52 10.18 32.48
C THR A 292 -9.52 10.85 33.83
N PRO A 293 -8.66 11.88 34.07
CA PRO A 293 -8.41 12.39 35.40
C PRO A 293 -9.76 12.64 36.05
N ALA A 294 -10.09 11.81 37.04
CA ALA A 294 -11.41 11.76 37.63
C ALA A 294 -11.76 13.21 37.97
N GLY A 295 -12.84 13.70 37.38
CA GLY A 295 -13.25 15.09 37.49
C GLY A 295 -13.05 15.54 38.93
N LEU A 296 -12.15 16.50 39.11
CA LEU A 296 -11.81 17.04 40.42
C LEU A 296 -13.13 17.30 41.16
N PRO A 297 -13.32 16.74 42.36
CA PRO A 297 -14.59 16.78 43.06
C PRO A 297 -14.99 18.24 43.28
N GLY A 298 -16.05 18.69 42.60
CA GLY A 298 -16.90 19.82 42.98
C GLY A 298 -16.20 21.05 43.57
N GLY A 299 -15.02 21.43 43.08
CA GLY A 299 -14.32 22.62 43.53
C GLY A 299 -14.77 23.78 42.67
N ASN A 300 -15.61 24.65 43.23
CA ASN A 300 -15.95 26.00 42.78
C ASN A 300 -15.68 26.26 41.30
N SER A 301 -16.74 26.28 40.48
CA SER A 301 -16.66 26.83 39.13
C SER A 301 -15.87 28.14 39.19
N LEU A 302 -14.62 28.09 38.72
CA LEU A 302 -13.88 29.31 38.48
C LEU A 302 -14.77 30.12 37.55
N SER A 303 -15.16 31.31 38.03
CA SER A 303 -15.99 32.27 37.29
C SER A 303 -15.53 32.27 35.83
N ALA A 304 -16.45 32.39 34.87
CA ALA A 304 -16.14 32.39 33.44
C ALA A 304 -14.96 33.32 33.07
N GLY A 305 -14.64 34.33 33.90
CA GLY A 305 -13.45 35.17 33.79
C GLY A 305 -12.09 34.49 34.08
N ALA A 306 -12.02 33.45 34.89
CA ALA A 306 -10.76 32.74 35.19
C ALA A 306 -10.44 31.65 34.15
N ILE A 307 -11.46 31.01 33.57
CA ILE A 307 -11.28 30.05 32.46
C ILE A 307 -10.84 30.80 31.20
N SER A 308 -11.42 31.97 30.90
CA SER A 308 -10.97 32.81 29.78
C SER A 308 -9.55 33.35 30.00
N GLY A 309 -9.16 33.65 31.23
CA GLY A 309 -7.80 34.09 31.58
C GLY A 309 -6.71 33.06 31.26
N ILE A 310 -6.96 31.76 31.52
CA ILE A 310 -5.97 30.70 31.27
C ILE A 310 -5.83 30.41 29.76
N VAL A 311 -6.94 30.45 29.02
CA VAL A 311 -6.91 30.23 27.56
C VAL A 311 -6.22 31.39 26.85
N ILE A 312 -6.48 32.63 27.24
CA ILE A 312 -5.80 33.80 26.67
C ILE A 312 -4.32 33.80 27.06
N GLY A 313 -3.99 33.46 28.31
CA GLY A 313 -2.61 33.36 28.78
C GLY A 313 -1.78 32.32 28.03
N SER A 314 -2.35 31.15 27.74
CA SER A 314 -1.65 30.10 27.00
C SER A 314 -1.49 30.42 25.52
N VAL A 315 -2.48 31.06 24.87
CA VAL A 315 -2.34 31.53 23.47
C VAL A 315 -1.26 32.61 23.34
N VAL A 316 -1.18 33.55 24.30
CA VAL A 316 -0.12 34.59 24.31
C VAL A 316 1.25 33.97 24.56
N ALA A 317 1.39 33.04 25.51
CA ALA A 317 2.65 32.37 25.78
C ALA A 317 3.16 31.56 24.58
N ILE A 318 2.27 30.82 23.91
CA ILE A 318 2.60 30.09 22.68
C ILE A 318 2.97 31.06 21.56
N GLY A 319 2.22 32.15 21.38
CA GLY A 319 2.54 33.19 20.40
C GLY A 319 3.91 33.83 20.61
N VAL A 320 4.30 34.10 21.87
CA VAL A 320 5.63 34.62 22.22
C VAL A 320 6.73 33.59 21.93
N LEU A 321 6.52 32.32 22.26
CA LEU A 321 7.48 31.26 21.98
C LEU A 321 7.68 31.05 20.46
N VAL A 322 6.59 31.04 19.69
CA VAL A 322 6.64 30.95 18.22
C VAL A 322 7.32 32.18 17.62
N GLY A 323 6.98 33.38 18.09
CA GLY A 323 7.62 34.62 17.66
C GLY A 323 9.12 34.65 17.95
N ALA A 324 9.54 34.22 19.14
CA ALA A 324 10.95 34.10 19.52
C ALA A 324 11.68 33.06 18.65
N ALA A 325 11.06 31.91 18.37
CA ALA A 325 11.62 30.90 17.49
C ALA A 325 11.79 31.42 16.05
N LEU A 326 10.82 32.17 15.52
CA LEU A 326 10.91 32.79 14.19
C LEU A 326 11.98 33.89 14.12
N LEU A 327 12.08 34.73 15.15
CA LEU A 327 13.14 35.75 15.24
C LEU A 327 14.53 35.12 15.34
N TRP A 328 14.67 34.04 16.13
CA TRP A 328 15.91 33.29 16.23
C TRP A 328 16.29 32.65 14.88
N ARG A 329 15.32 32.07 14.16
CA ARG A 329 15.53 31.49 12.82
C ARG A 329 15.93 32.56 11.79
N ARG A 330 15.32 33.75 11.84
CA ARG A 330 15.73 34.90 11.00
C ARG A 330 17.14 35.40 11.33
N ARG A 331 17.50 35.49 12.61
CA ARG A 331 18.85 35.91 13.03
C ARG A 331 19.91 34.91 12.57
N ARG A 332 19.62 33.60 12.64
CA ARG A 332 20.52 32.55 12.16
C ARG A 332 20.76 32.63 10.65
N ARG A 333 19.73 32.94 9.86
CA ARG A 333 19.89 33.16 8.40
C ARG A 333 20.78 34.36 8.07
N ARG A 334 20.75 35.44 8.87
CA ARG A 334 21.64 36.60 8.65
C ARG A 334 23.11 36.30 8.95
N ASN A 335 23.39 35.41 9.90
CA ASN A 335 24.76 35.04 10.24
C ASN A 335 25.37 34.02 9.26
N ALA A 336 24.54 33.24 8.56
CA ALA A 336 25.00 32.26 7.57
C ALA A 336 25.37 32.88 6.20
N LEU A 337 25.16 34.20 6.03
CA LEU A 337 25.41 34.93 4.79
C LEU A 337 26.62 35.87 4.87
N LYS A 338 27.56 35.61 5.81
CA LYS A 338 28.90 36.19 5.69
C LYS A 338 29.73 35.25 4.81
N PRO A 339 29.98 35.61 3.54
CA PRO A 339 30.96 34.89 2.74
C PRO A 339 32.34 35.16 3.35
N ASP A 340 32.95 34.13 3.94
CA ASP A 340 34.39 34.11 4.10
C ASP A 340 34.98 34.12 2.70
N THR A 341 35.40 35.30 2.25
CA THR A 341 36.13 35.48 1.01
C THR A 341 37.60 35.30 1.36
N PRO A 342 38.24 34.15 1.06
CA PRO A 342 39.69 34.12 1.03
C PRO A 342 40.14 35.00 -0.12
N VAL A 343 40.90 36.05 0.19
CA VAL A 343 41.67 36.82 -0.78
C VAL A 343 42.71 35.87 -1.35
N VAL A 344 42.44 35.31 -2.53
CA VAL A 344 43.39 34.53 -3.31
C VAL A 344 43.96 35.46 -4.37
N ASP A 345 45.26 35.70 -4.28
CA ASP A 345 46.06 36.45 -5.25
C ASP A 345 45.84 35.95 -6.69
N GLU A 346 45.41 36.85 -7.57
CA GLU A 346 45.03 36.59 -8.97
C GLU A 346 46.22 36.31 -9.92
N ASP A 347 47.46 36.29 -9.44
CA ASP A 347 48.64 36.26 -10.32
C ASP A 347 49.20 34.86 -10.66
N LYS A 348 48.59 33.75 -10.18
CA LYS A 348 49.09 32.39 -10.49
C LYS A 348 48.18 31.52 -11.37
N ALA A 349 46.94 31.90 -11.64
CA ALA A 349 45.98 31.02 -12.33
C ALA A 349 46.12 30.94 -13.86
N LYS A 350 47.03 31.71 -14.49
CA LYS A 350 47.18 31.72 -15.97
C LYS A 350 48.26 30.78 -16.52
N LYS A 351 49.07 30.11 -15.69
CA LYS A 351 50.19 29.28 -16.17
C LYS A 351 49.96 27.76 -16.14
N GLU A 352 48.84 27.29 -15.60
CA GLU A 352 48.60 25.86 -15.40
C GLU A 352 47.47 25.27 -16.26
N LYS A 353 46.90 26.06 -17.18
CA LYS A 353 45.81 25.61 -18.07
C LYS A 353 46.27 25.09 -19.44
N ALA A 354 47.57 24.89 -19.63
CA ALA A 354 48.16 24.47 -20.90
C ALA A 354 48.89 23.12 -20.86
N ARG A 355 48.72 22.30 -19.80
CA ARG A 355 49.47 21.03 -19.67
C ARG A 355 48.68 19.78 -19.26
N LEU A 356 47.37 19.83 -19.11
CA LEU A 356 46.57 18.63 -18.84
C LEU A 356 45.54 18.40 -19.94
N SER A 357 46.02 17.88 -21.06
CA SER A 357 45.21 17.22 -22.09
C SER A 357 46.01 16.08 -22.71
N LEU A 358 46.47 15.11 -21.91
CA LEU A 358 46.84 13.76 -22.35
C LEU A 358 47.29 12.89 -21.15
N HIS A 359 46.34 12.31 -20.42
CA HIS A 359 46.48 11.06 -19.65
C HIS A 359 45.07 10.73 -19.14
N GLU A 360 44.28 9.97 -19.89
CA GLU A 360 44.21 8.50 -19.86
C GLU A 360 43.50 7.99 -18.60
N LEU A 361 42.50 7.13 -18.86
CA LEU A 361 41.58 6.55 -17.91
C LEU A 361 42.34 5.65 -16.93
N GLU A 362 42.23 5.91 -15.63
CA GLU A 362 42.28 4.85 -14.63
C GLU A 362 41.61 5.36 -13.34
N SER A 363 40.40 4.85 -13.09
CA SER A 363 39.71 5.02 -11.82
C SER A 363 40.33 4.08 -10.79
N PRO A 364 40.79 4.56 -9.62
CA PRO A 364 41.29 3.67 -8.59
C PRO A 364 40.12 2.90 -7.97
N MET A 365 40.19 1.57 -8.03
CA MET A 365 39.34 0.70 -7.22
C MET A 365 39.63 0.96 -5.74
N ALA A 366 38.61 1.43 -5.02
CA ALA A 366 38.65 1.51 -3.57
C ALA A 366 38.72 0.08 -3.01
N THR A 367 39.89 -0.27 -2.49
CA THR A 367 40.12 -1.53 -1.78
C THR A 367 39.61 -1.36 -0.35
N LEU A 368 38.50 -1.99 -0.01
CA LEU A 368 38.06 -2.12 1.39
C LEU A 368 38.93 -3.17 2.07
N GLU A 369 39.85 -2.75 2.95
CA GLU A 369 40.56 -3.64 3.85
C GLU A 369 39.63 -4.09 5.00
N LEU A 370 39.44 -5.40 5.13
CA LEU A 370 38.81 -6.02 6.29
C LEU A 370 39.87 -6.27 7.38
N PRO A 371 39.57 -6.13 8.68
CA PRO A 371 40.56 -6.06 9.75
C PRO A 371 41.08 -7.44 10.21
N ASN A 372 41.18 -8.42 9.32
CA ASN A 372 41.54 -9.78 9.71
C ASN A 372 42.54 -10.30 8.67
N GLY A 373 43.84 -10.15 8.95
CA GLY A 373 44.96 -10.43 8.04
C GLY A 373 45.06 -11.88 7.56
N GLN A 374 44.15 -12.30 6.69
CA GLN A 374 44.24 -13.51 5.91
C GLN A 374 44.31 -13.13 4.43
N GLU A 375 45.43 -13.49 3.80
CA GLU A 375 45.65 -13.34 2.37
C GLU A 375 44.61 -14.15 1.59
N LYS A 376 44.00 -13.50 0.59
CA LYS A 376 43.10 -14.18 -0.35
C LYS A 376 43.94 -15.11 -1.23
N GLN A 377 43.63 -16.40 -1.15
CA GLN A 377 44.10 -17.40 -2.10
C GLN A 377 43.34 -17.20 -3.42
N GLU A 378 44.03 -16.69 -4.45
CA GLU A 378 43.48 -16.56 -5.79
C GLU A 378 43.24 -17.94 -6.39
N LEU A 379 41.99 -18.24 -6.73
CA LEU A 379 41.63 -19.46 -7.46
C LEU A 379 42.06 -19.30 -8.93
N HIS A 380 43.01 -20.14 -9.33
CA HIS A 380 43.41 -20.34 -10.71
C HIS A 380 42.22 -20.84 -11.55
N ALA A 381 41.96 -20.20 -12.69
CA ALA A 381 41.03 -20.70 -13.69
C ALA A 381 41.71 -21.83 -14.49
N GLU A 382 41.39 -23.09 -14.15
CA GLU A 382 41.70 -24.25 -14.98
C GLU A 382 40.51 -24.59 -15.89
N ASP A 383 40.81 -24.61 -17.19
CA ASP A 383 40.16 -25.30 -18.31
C ASP A 383 38.82 -26.03 -18.06
N ILE A 384 37.71 -25.34 -18.37
CA ILE A 384 36.45 -26.02 -18.69
C ILE A 384 36.49 -26.41 -20.17
N LYS A 385 36.82 -27.67 -20.44
CA LYS A 385 36.60 -28.29 -21.75
C LYS A 385 35.10 -28.44 -21.99
N GLU A 386 34.61 -27.75 -23.02
CA GLU A 386 33.33 -28.00 -23.69
C GLU A 386 33.26 -29.49 -24.08
N ASN A 387 32.28 -30.20 -23.54
CA ASN A 387 31.99 -31.57 -23.91
C ASN A 387 30.84 -31.55 -24.93
N ASP A 388 31.20 -31.76 -26.19
CA ASP A 388 30.28 -31.87 -27.31
C ASP A 388 29.33 -33.06 -27.16
N GLY A 389 28.06 -32.84 -27.51
CA GLY A 389 27.26 -33.83 -28.22
C GLY A 389 26.60 -34.92 -27.40
N ALA A 390 25.42 -34.63 -26.84
CA ALA A 390 24.39 -35.64 -26.63
C ALA A 390 23.05 -35.15 -27.18
N SER A 391 22.72 -35.67 -28.37
CA SER A 391 21.42 -35.56 -29.03
C SER A 391 20.32 -36.08 -28.11
N VAL A 392 19.42 -35.18 -27.69
CA VAL A 392 18.15 -35.54 -27.07
C VAL A 392 17.21 -35.95 -28.19
N LYS A 393 16.97 -37.25 -28.33
CA LYS A 393 15.90 -37.80 -29.15
C LYS A 393 14.56 -37.48 -28.49
N GLU A 394 13.73 -36.72 -29.17
CA GLU A 394 12.29 -36.64 -28.93
C GLU A 394 11.67 -38.04 -29.05
N LEU A 395 10.92 -38.43 -28.03
CA LEU A 395 10.09 -39.64 -28.03
C LEU A 395 8.63 -39.18 -28.12
N ASP A 396 8.11 -39.29 -29.34
CA ASP A 396 6.69 -39.16 -29.66
C ASP A 396 5.88 -40.18 -28.87
N ALA A 397 4.89 -39.70 -28.12
CA ALA A 397 3.88 -40.52 -27.45
C ALA A 397 2.56 -40.45 -28.23
N THR A 398 2.44 -41.29 -29.25
CA THR A 398 1.15 -41.71 -29.83
C THR A 398 1.14 -43.22 -29.92
N GLY A 399 0.16 -43.88 -29.28
CA GLY A 399 0.02 -45.33 -29.42
C GLY A 399 -0.88 -46.01 -28.39
N GLU A 400 -2.17 -45.85 -28.56
CA GLU A 400 -3.19 -46.90 -28.41
C GLU A 400 -2.62 -48.34 -28.44
N ASN A 401 -2.84 -49.14 -27.38
CA ASN A 401 -3.27 -50.52 -27.57
C ASN A 401 -3.78 -51.21 -26.30
N ALA A 402 -4.82 -51.99 -26.53
CA ALA A 402 -5.67 -52.64 -25.56
C ALA A 402 -5.23 -54.08 -25.23
N ARG A 403 -5.93 -54.66 -24.23
CA ARG A 403 -6.16 -56.10 -23.94
C ARG A 403 -4.99 -56.87 -23.29
N ARG A 404 -5.20 -57.39 -22.07
CA ARG A 404 -5.82 -58.72 -21.72
C ARG A 404 -5.31 -59.26 -20.37
N GLY A 405 -6.21 -59.93 -19.63
CA GLY A 405 -5.94 -60.80 -18.45
C GLY A 405 -6.35 -60.13 -17.13
N SER A 406 -7.52 -60.35 -16.52
CA SER A 406 -8.20 -61.60 -16.13
C SER A 406 -7.28 -62.58 -15.41
N LEU A 407 -7.36 -62.60 -14.07
CA LEU A 407 -7.37 -63.80 -13.23
C LEU A 407 -7.81 -63.45 -11.79
N ASN A 408 -8.87 -64.15 -11.39
CA ASN A 408 -9.51 -64.42 -10.10
C ASN A 408 -8.68 -64.27 -8.80
N ALA A 409 -9.34 -63.80 -7.73
CA ALA A 409 -9.38 -64.39 -6.38
C ALA A 409 -10.39 -63.57 -5.52
N GLU A 410 -11.56 -64.12 -5.16
CA GLU A 410 -11.82 -64.82 -3.88
C GLU A 410 -12.12 -63.81 -2.75
N GLU A 411 -13.36 -63.33 -2.60
CA GLU A 411 -14.48 -63.97 -1.88
C GLU A 411 -14.11 -64.41 -0.44
N ARG A 412 -14.47 -63.57 0.55
CA ARG A 412 -14.85 -64.05 1.88
C ARG A 412 -15.83 -63.10 2.55
N ASP A 413 -17.07 -63.55 2.56
CA ASP A 413 -18.16 -63.10 3.40
C ASP A 413 -17.88 -63.36 4.89
N GLY A 414 -18.44 -62.49 5.72
CA GLY A 414 -18.50 -62.62 7.17
C GLY A 414 -19.77 -62.00 7.73
N GLN A 415 -20.93 -62.58 7.40
CA GLN A 415 -22.19 -62.36 8.11
C GLN A 415 -22.18 -63.13 9.44
N GLY A 416 -22.38 -62.41 10.56
CA GLY A 416 -22.64 -62.97 11.88
C GLY A 416 -24.11 -62.76 12.28
N SER A 417 -24.85 -63.85 12.30
CA SER A 417 -26.27 -63.98 12.63
C SER A 417 -26.60 -63.79 14.12
N THR A 418 -27.80 -63.23 14.32
CA THR A 418 -28.72 -63.29 15.47
C THR A 418 -28.80 -64.59 16.27
N GLY A 419 -29.13 -64.50 17.57
CA GLY A 419 -29.80 -65.59 18.30
C GLY A 419 -29.80 -65.54 19.84
N ARG A 420 -30.95 -65.15 20.42
CA ARG A 420 -31.52 -65.36 21.78
C ARG A 420 -30.82 -66.29 22.79
N GLU A 421 -30.80 -65.82 24.05
CA GLU A 421 -31.59 -66.37 25.19
C GLU A 421 -32.04 -65.23 26.11
#